data_AF-A0A938Y207-F1
#
_entry.id   AF-A0A938Y207-F1
#
_cell.length_a   1.000
_cell.length_b   1.000
_cell.length_c   1.000
_cell.angle_alpha   90.00
_cell.angle_beta   90.00
_cell.angle_gamma   90.00
#
_symmetry.space_group_name_H-M   'P 1'
#
loop_
_entity.id
_entity.type
_entity.pdbx_description
1 polymer ?
#
loop_
_entity_poly.entity_id
_entity_poly.type
_entity_poly.pdbx_seq_one_letter_code
_entity_poly.pdbx_strand_id
1 'polypeptide(L)'
;MNKLDLWNDFCSRFSILDNAVPLFDTEGLTVNIVNKGSNGRNVLKRSERMKSLIINEVNKIEADYKNGTQLYEGLIYIMFWKEGDNVIPLYIGKTEKYGKANKNISANLKNIQNEAFFARWGYNYSYHLGDLSAVVCFGHPEEKQTKKYKKWASMMFNEFPSDKPQLKKEVYFWTTAWKTGDVGVWKEFGATSLTFLEYLLIGLASDIFPDFLLNTEGVNR
;
A
#
# COMPACT_ATOMS: atom_id res chain seq x y z
N MET A 1 0.13 12.44 25.51
CA MET A 1 0.16 12.73 24.05
C MET A 1 -1.16 12.24 23.48
N ASN A 2 -1.91 13.07 22.74
CA ASN A 2 -3.15 12.62 22.11
C ASN A 2 -2.83 11.61 20.99
N LYS A 3 -3.77 10.72 20.65
CA LYS A 3 -3.66 9.78 19.52
C LYS A 3 -3.33 10.49 18.22
N LEU A 4 -3.92 11.66 17.97
CA LEU A 4 -3.60 12.47 16.79
C LEU A 4 -2.14 12.97 16.80
N ASP A 5 -1.62 13.37 17.95
CA ASP A 5 -0.22 13.79 18.08
C ASP A 5 0.73 12.62 17.81
N LEU A 6 0.39 11.41 18.28
CA LEU A 6 1.16 10.19 17.99
C LEU A 6 1.21 9.90 16.49
N TRP A 7 0.05 10.00 15.81
CA TRP A 7 -0.04 9.83 14.36
C TRP A 7 0.79 10.87 13.60
N ASN A 8 0.66 12.14 13.97
CA ASN A 8 1.37 13.25 13.33
C ASN A 8 2.88 13.17 13.57
N ASP A 9 3.31 12.82 14.78
CA ASP A 9 4.73 12.57 15.09
C ASP A 9 5.30 11.44 14.25
N PHE A 10 4.59 10.31 14.11
CA PHE A 10 5.01 9.23 13.23
C PHE A 10 5.12 9.71 11.78
N CYS A 11 4.11 10.41 11.26
CA CYS A 11 4.13 10.93 9.89
C CYS A 11 5.29 11.90 9.66
N SER A 12 5.60 12.76 10.64
CA SER A 12 6.69 13.72 10.59
C SER A 12 8.06 13.04 10.64
N ARG A 13 8.28 12.09 11.57
CA ARG A 13 9.56 11.37 11.71
C ARG A 13 9.96 10.60 10.47
N PHE A 14 8.97 10.05 9.76
CA PHE A 14 9.18 9.31 8.52
C PHE A 14 9.00 10.17 7.27
N SER A 15 8.81 11.49 7.43
CA SER A 15 8.62 12.46 6.35
C SER A 15 7.61 11.96 5.30
N ILE A 16 6.47 11.45 5.76
CA ILE A 16 5.50 10.73 4.91
C ILE A 16 4.97 11.65 3.81
N LEU A 17 4.66 12.91 4.13
CA LEU A 17 4.13 13.87 3.16
C LEU A 17 5.15 14.26 2.09
N ASP A 18 6.41 14.48 2.49
CA ASP A 18 7.51 14.89 1.61
C ASP A 18 7.91 13.76 0.66
N ASN A 19 7.88 12.52 1.16
CA ASN A 19 8.23 11.32 0.39
C ASN A 19 7.01 10.66 -0.28
N ALA A 20 5.83 11.28 -0.18
CA ALA A 20 4.62 10.78 -0.81
C ALA A 20 4.72 10.84 -2.33
N VAL A 21 4.19 9.81 -2.99
CA VAL A 21 4.06 9.76 -4.45
C VAL A 21 2.61 9.48 -4.83
N PRO A 22 2.11 9.96 -5.99
CA PRO A 22 0.78 9.60 -6.47
C PRO A 22 0.68 8.08 -6.62
N LEU A 23 -0.42 7.47 -6.19
CA LEU A 23 -0.65 6.03 -6.35
C LEU A 23 -0.86 5.66 -7.81
N PHE A 24 -1.69 6.45 -8.50
CA PHE A 24 -2.12 6.20 -9.88
C PHE A 24 -1.40 7.10 -10.88
N ASP A 25 -1.29 6.61 -12.11
CA ASP A 25 -0.94 7.44 -13.27
C ASP A 25 -2.22 8.16 -13.72
N THR A 26 -2.24 9.49 -13.66
CA THR A 26 -3.45 10.26 -13.91
C THR A 26 -3.24 11.41 -14.89
N GLU A 27 -4.31 11.74 -15.63
CA GLU A 27 -4.50 13.00 -16.33
C GLU A 27 -5.53 13.81 -15.54
N GLY A 28 -5.06 14.76 -14.72
CA GLY A 28 -5.89 15.37 -13.68
C GLY A 28 -6.30 14.32 -12.64
N LEU A 29 -7.61 14.10 -12.47
CA LEU A 29 -8.16 13.05 -11.59
C LEU A 29 -8.60 11.78 -12.34
N THR A 30 -8.45 11.74 -13.66
CA THR A 30 -8.77 10.55 -14.46
C THR A 30 -7.58 9.60 -14.44
N VAL A 31 -7.80 8.36 -14.00
CA VAL A 31 -6.77 7.32 -13.94
C VAL A 31 -6.60 6.66 -15.30
N ASN A 32 -5.36 6.57 -15.77
CA ASN A 32 -5.02 5.85 -16.98
C ASN A 32 -5.24 4.34 -16.81
N ILE A 33 -5.78 3.69 -17.84
CA ILE A 33 -5.96 2.24 -17.90
C ILE A 33 -4.93 1.65 -18.85
N VAL A 34 -4.39 0.48 -18.51
CA VAL A 34 -3.50 -0.32 -19.37
C VAL A 34 -3.96 -1.76 -19.47
N ASN A 35 -3.61 -2.42 -20.57
CA ASN A 35 -3.86 -3.85 -20.75
C ASN A 35 -2.73 -4.69 -20.13
N LYS A 36 -3.08 -5.71 -19.34
CA LYS A 36 -2.12 -6.63 -18.72
C LYS A 36 -2.56 -8.09 -18.83
N GLY A 37 -1.59 -8.99 -18.89
CA GLY A 37 -1.85 -10.44 -18.95
C GLY A 37 -2.22 -10.94 -20.36
N SER A 38 -2.30 -12.25 -20.52
CA SER A 38 -2.56 -12.90 -21.81
C SER A 38 -3.96 -12.65 -22.37
N ASN A 39 -4.93 -12.36 -21.49
CA ASN A 39 -6.30 -12.03 -21.87
C ASN A 39 -6.52 -10.53 -22.11
N GLY A 40 -5.46 -9.71 -22.04
CA GLY A 40 -5.55 -8.27 -22.34
C GLY A 40 -6.50 -7.50 -21.43
N ARG A 41 -6.63 -7.89 -20.15
CA ARG A 41 -7.55 -7.21 -19.22
C ARG A 41 -7.09 -5.79 -18.92
N ASN A 42 -8.06 -4.89 -18.86
CA ASN A 42 -7.88 -3.52 -18.41
C ASN A 42 -7.49 -3.48 -16.93
N VAL A 43 -6.49 -2.69 -16.56
CA VAL A 43 -6.14 -2.42 -15.17
C VAL A 43 -5.79 -0.96 -14.95
N LEU A 44 -6.07 -0.46 -13.75
CA LEU A 44 -5.67 0.87 -13.31
C LEU A 44 -4.15 0.98 -13.33
N LYS A 45 -3.60 1.95 -14.07
CA LYS A 45 -2.16 2.16 -14.15
C LYS A 45 -1.68 2.84 -12.87
N ARG A 46 -0.64 2.29 -12.25
CA ARG A 46 0.06 2.92 -11.12
C ARG A 46 1.00 3.99 -11.64
N SER A 47 1.30 5.00 -10.85
CA SER A 47 2.27 6.00 -11.26
C SER A 47 3.68 5.39 -11.35
N GLU A 48 4.50 5.91 -12.28
CA GLU A 48 5.91 5.51 -12.34
C GLU A 48 6.65 5.88 -11.05
N ARG A 49 6.25 6.96 -10.36
CA ARG A 49 6.83 7.36 -9.07
C ARG A 49 6.56 6.34 -7.97
N MET A 50 5.34 5.79 -7.89
CA MET A 50 4.97 4.71 -6.96
C MET A 50 5.74 3.44 -7.26
N LYS A 51 5.89 3.10 -8.55
CA LYS A 51 6.71 1.98 -9.00
C LYS A 51 8.18 2.15 -8.58
N SER A 52 8.80 3.29 -8.88
CA SER A 52 10.19 3.56 -8.51
C SER A 52 10.42 3.53 -7.00
N LEU A 53 9.50 4.10 -6.21
CA LEU A 53 9.59 4.09 -4.75
C LEU A 53 9.60 2.66 -4.20
N ILE A 54 8.66 1.81 -4.63
CA ILE A 54 8.62 0.40 -4.20
C ILE A 54 9.91 -0.32 -4.62
N ILE A 55 10.36 -0.17 -5.87
CA ILE A 55 11.59 -0.82 -6.35
C ILE A 55 12.79 -0.43 -5.49
N ASN A 56 12.94 0.86 -5.17
CA ASN A 56 14.05 1.36 -4.37
C ASN A 56 14.06 0.76 -2.95
N GLU A 57 12.91 0.72 -2.28
CA GLU A 57 12.81 0.13 -0.95
C GLU A 57 13.01 -1.39 -0.97
N VAL A 58 12.47 -2.09 -1.96
CA VAL A 58 12.67 -3.54 -2.11
C VAL A 58 14.14 -3.88 -2.39
N ASN A 59 14.85 -3.06 -3.17
CA ASN A 59 16.27 -3.26 -3.45
C ASN A 59 17.12 -3.23 -2.16
N LYS A 60 16.75 -2.41 -1.16
CA LYS A 60 17.41 -2.43 0.17
C LYS A 60 17.25 -3.78 0.85
N ILE A 61 16.04 -4.34 0.80
CA ILE A 61 15.70 -5.64 1.40
C ILE A 61 16.39 -6.79 0.65
N GLU A 62 16.41 -6.76 -0.69
CA GLU A 62 17.10 -7.77 -1.48
C GLU A 62 18.62 -7.75 -1.24
N ALA A 63 19.22 -6.56 -1.12
CA ALA A 63 20.63 -6.42 -0.78
C ALA A 63 20.92 -6.97 0.63
N ASP A 64 20.09 -6.63 1.62
CA ASP A 64 20.18 -7.18 2.98
C ASP A 64 20.07 -8.71 3.02
N TYR A 65 19.13 -9.27 2.27
CA TYR A 65 18.95 -10.71 2.17
C TYR A 65 20.16 -11.40 1.55
N LYS A 66 20.72 -10.84 0.46
CA LYS A 66 21.92 -11.37 -0.22
C LYS A 66 23.16 -11.30 0.67
N ASN A 67 23.29 -10.23 1.45
CA ASN A 67 24.44 -10.01 2.33
C ASN A 67 24.29 -10.69 3.70
N GLY A 68 23.10 -11.20 4.04
CA GLY A 68 22.84 -11.87 5.31
C GLY A 68 22.83 -10.96 6.54
N THR A 69 22.72 -9.64 6.37
CA THR A 69 22.87 -8.65 7.45
C THR A 69 21.68 -8.55 8.41
N GLN A 70 20.51 -9.07 8.01
CA GLN A 70 19.26 -9.06 8.81
C GLN A 70 18.80 -7.67 9.26
N LEU A 71 19.10 -6.64 8.48
CA LEU A 71 18.79 -5.24 8.78
C LEU A 71 17.32 -4.89 8.53
N TYR A 72 16.65 -5.52 7.56
CA TYR A 72 15.27 -5.16 7.20
C TYR A 72 14.29 -6.31 7.41
N GLU A 73 13.08 -6.00 7.88
CA GLU A 73 12.02 -6.99 8.14
C GLU A 73 11.03 -7.13 6.98
N GLY A 74 10.99 -6.13 6.09
CA GLY A 74 10.04 -6.04 4.99
C GLY A 74 9.70 -4.58 4.67
N LEU A 75 8.56 -4.36 4.04
CA LEU A 75 7.99 -3.04 3.78
C LEU A 75 6.82 -2.76 4.70
N ILE A 76 6.72 -1.53 5.20
CA ILE A 76 5.48 -0.91 5.67
C ILE A 76 5.04 0.13 4.63
N TYR A 77 3.76 0.22 4.36
CA TYR A 77 3.21 1.19 3.41
C TYR A 77 1.84 1.72 3.81
N ILE A 78 1.55 2.94 3.34
CA ILE A 78 0.32 3.67 3.61
C ILE A 78 -0.21 4.22 2.29
N MET A 79 -1.49 3.97 2.01
CA MET A 79 -2.30 4.66 1.01
C MET A 79 -3.13 5.72 1.73
N PHE A 80 -3.15 6.95 1.24
CA PHE A 80 -3.76 8.06 1.98
C PHE A 80 -4.21 9.21 1.06
N TRP A 81 -5.00 10.12 1.63
CA TRP A 81 -5.23 11.46 1.08
C TRP A 81 -4.40 12.49 1.84
N LYS A 82 -4.03 13.57 1.13
CA LYS A 82 -3.45 14.76 1.73
C LYS A 82 -4.56 15.78 2.00
N GLU A 83 -4.61 16.30 3.22
CA GLU A 83 -5.48 17.42 3.60
C GLU A 83 -4.66 18.49 4.31
N GLY A 84 -4.17 19.47 3.54
CA GLY A 84 -3.13 20.39 3.99
C GLY A 84 -1.87 19.61 4.38
N ASP A 85 -1.41 19.83 5.62
CA ASP A 85 -0.25 19.13 6.21
C ASP A 85 -0.64 17.83 6.94
N ASN A 86 -1.84 17.29 6.68
CA ASN A 86 -2.31 16.07 7.32
C ASN A 86 -2.28 14.87 6.36
N VAL A 87 -1.89 13.72 6.91
CA VAL A 87 -2.00 12.41 6.27
C VAL A 87 -3.29 11.75 6.74
N ILE A 88 -4.28 11.60 5.85
CA ILE A 88 -5.53 10.91 6.14
C ILE A 88 -5.44 9.47 5.60
N PRO A 89 -5.17 8.46 6.45
CA PRO A 89 -4.91 7.10 6.00
C PRO A 89 -6.17 6.45 5.45
N LEU A 90 -6.03 5.84 4.26
CA LEU A 90 -7.05 5.01 3.63
C LEU A 90 -6.72 3.53 3.81
N TYR A 91 -5.46 3.13 3.74
CA TYR A 91 -5.05 1.75 3.95
C TYR A 91 -3.63 1.68 4.50
N ILE A 92 -3.41 0.80 5.48
CA ILE A 92 -2.09 0.52 6.04
C ILE A 92 -1.79 -0.97 5.84
N GLY A 93 -0.64 -1.27 5.27
CA GLY A 93 -0.25 -2.65 4.98
C GLY A 93 1.24 -2.88 5.05
N LYS A 94 1.61 -4.17 5.07
CA LYS A 94 2.99 -4.62 5.06
C LYS A 94 3.24 -5.67 3.98
N THR A 95 4.52 -5.84 3.66
CA THR A 95 5.03 -6.99 2.91
C THR A 95 6.26 -7.52 3.63
N GLU A 96 6.17 -8.73 4.17
CA GLU A 96 7.28 -9.34 4.92
C GLU A 96 8.43 -9.78 4.02
N LYS A 97 9.67 -9.67 4.53
CA LYS A 97 10.90 -10.14 3.86
C LYS A 97 10.82 -11.62 3.49
N TYR A 98 10.34 -12.44 4.42
CA TYR A 98 10.29 -13.89 4.26
C TYR A 98 8.91 -14.40 3.85
N GLY A 99 8.89 -15.40 2.97
CA GLY A 99 7.67 -16.14 2.64
C GLY A 99 7.35 -17.24 3.66
N LYS A 100 6.23 -17.96 3.43
CA LYS A 100 5.75 -19.05 4.30
C LYS A 100 6.67 -20.27 4.38
N ALA A 101 7.58 -20.47 3.42
CA ALA A 101 8.42 -21.66 3.32
C ALA A 101 9.92 -21.30 3.44
N ASN A 102 10.63 -22.03 4.31
CA ASN A 102 12.09 -22.13 4.39
C ASN A 102 12.89 -20.81 4.49
N LYS A 103 12.32 -19.74 5.06
CA LYS A 103 12.97 -18.41 5.14
C LYS A 103 13.50 -17.90 3.79
N ASN A 104 12.89 -18.33 2.69
CA ASN A 104 13.17 -17.75 1.37
C ASN A 104 12.58 -16.36 1.29
N ILE A 105 13.21 -15.49 0.50
CA ILE A 105 12.65 -14.17 0.22
C ILE A 105 11.23 -14.31 -0.37
N SER A 106 10.32 -13.47 0.12
CA SER A 106 8.92 -13.44 -0.28
C SER A 106 8.77 -13.28 -1.79
N ALA A 107 7.88 -14.05 -2.41
CA ALA A 107 7.57 -13.93 -3.83
C ALA A 107 7.04 -12.53 -4.20
N ASN A 108 6.56 -11.76 -3.22
CA ASN A 108 6.13 -10.38 -3.40
C ASN A 108 7.29 -9.41 -3.58
N LEU A 109 8.48 -9.76 -3.09
CA LEU A 109 9.68 -8.92 -3.10
C LEU A 109 10.70 -9.42 -4.13
N LYS A 110 10.76 -10.74 -4.32
CA LYS A 110 11.66 -11.38 -5.28
C LYS A 110 11.38 -10.89 -6.70
N ASN A 111 12.44 -10.46 -7.40
CA ASN A 111 12.35 -10.01 -8.79
C ASN A 111 11.28 -8.91 -8.93
N ILE A 112 11.44 -7.82 -8.16
CA ILE A 112 10.44 -6.76 -8.03
C ILE A 112 10.06 -6.10 -9.36
N GLN A 113 10.86 -6.26 -10.42
CA GLN A 113 10.49 -5.84 -11.77
C GLN A 113 9.25 -6.57 -12.32
N ASN A 114 8.91 -7.73 -11.74
CA ASN A 114 7.69 -8.45 -12.05
C ASN A 114 6.46 -7.70 -11.49
N GLU A 115 5.74 -7.06 -12.40
CA GLU A 115 4.56 -6.26 -12.09
C GLU A 115 3.33 -7.08 -11.66
N ALA A 116 3.37 -8.41 -11.77
CA ALA A 116 2.27 -9.28 -11.40
C ALA A 116 2.05 -9.36 -9.89
N PHE A 117 3.13 -9.38 -9.08
CA PHE A 117 3.10 -9.52 -7.61
C PHE A 117 3.39 -8.21 -6.89
N PHE A 118 4.48 -7.55 -7.29
CA PHE A 118 4.86 -6.18 -6.95
C PHE A 118 4.56 -5.73 -5.51
N ALA A 119 5.18 -6.35 -4.52
CA ALA A 119 5.04 -5.98 -3.11
C ALA A 119 3.59 -5.88 -2.60
N ARG A 120 2.69 -6.78 -3.05
CA ARG A 120 1.23 -6.78 -2.81
C ARG A 120 0.43 -5.77 -3.65
N TRP A 121 1.09 -4.91 -4.41
CA TRP A 121 0.51 -3.93 -5.34
C TRP A 121 0.63 -4.33 -6.81
N GLY A 122 0.77 -5.64 -7.06
CA GLY A 122 0.82 -6.20 -8.39
C GLY A 122 -0.53 -6.18 -9.12
N TYR A 123 -0.46 -6.46 -10.42
CA TYR A 123 -1.63 -6.48 -11.26
C TYR A 123 -2.43 -7.78 -11.16
N ASN A 124 -1.87 -8.91 -10.72
CA ASN A 124 -2.64 -10.16 -10.64
C ASN A 124 -3.81 -10.05 -9.66
N TYR A 125 -4.83 -10.91 -9.82
CA TYR A 125 -5.83 -11.09 -8.78
C TYR A 125 -5.18 -11.54 -7.46
N SER A 126 -5.81 -11.21 -6.34
CA SER A 126 -5.30 -11.33 -4.97
C SER A 126 -4.22 -10.30 -4.58
N TYR A 127 -4.04 -9.26 -5.41
CA TYR A 127 -3.15 -8.11 -5.20
C TYR A 127 -3.95 -6.82 -5.32
N HIS A 128 -3.50 -5.76 -4.64
CA HIS A 128 -4.29 -4.54 -4.45
C HIS A 128 -4.74 -3.90 -5.77
N LEU A 129 -3.84 -3.70 -6.73
CA LEU A 129 -4.23 -3.10 -8.01
C LEU A 129 -5.00 -4.05 -8.91
N GLY A 130 -4.68 -5.35 -8.89
CA GLY A 130 -5.41 -6.33 -9.68
C GLY A 130 -6.87 -6.47 -9.27
N ASP A 131 -7.13 -6.60 -7.98
CA ASP A 131 -8.49 -6.75 -7.46
C ASP A 131 -9.26 -5.42 -7.45
N LEU A 132 -8.59 -4.29 -7.22
CA LEU A 132 -9.23 -2.97 -7.37
C LEU A 132 -9.63 -2.74 -8.83
N SER A 133 -8.76 -3.06 -9.79
CA SER A 133 -9.08 -2.96 -11.22
C SER A 133 -10.25 -3.85 -11.59
N ALA A 134 -10.37 -5.03 -10.97
CA ALA A 134 -11.49 -5.93 -11.21
C ALA A 134 -12.85 -5.30 -10.94
N VAL A 135 -12.91 -4.39 -9.98
CA VAL A 135 -14.12 -3.66 -9.61
C VAL A 135 -14.29 -2.37 -10.41
N VAL A 136 -13.19 -1.66 -10.68
CA VAL A 136 -13.22 -0.32 -11.26
C VAL A 136 -13.30 -0.34 -12.79
N CYS A 137 -12.70 -1.34 -13.44
CA CYS A 137 -12.67 -1.47 -14.89
C CYS A 137 -13.76 -2.44 -15.39
N PHE A 138 -14.27 -2.23 -16.59
CA PHE A 138 -15.13 -3.20 -17.26
C PHE A 138 -14.38 -4.48 -17.67
N GLY A 139 -15.12 -5.59 -17.83
CA GLY A 139 -14.63 -6.83 -18.45
C GLY A 139 -14.00 -7.85 -17.49
N HIS A 140 -14.06 -7.62 -16.19
CA HIS A 140 -13.59 -8.60 -15.20
C HIS A 140 -14.70 -9.54 -14.72
N PRO A 141 -14.38 -10.82 -14.43
CA PRO A 141 -15.34 -11.78 -13.89
C PRO A 141 -15.91 -11.33 -12.55
N GLU A 142 -17.19 -11.60 -12.31
CA GLU A 142 -17.91 -11.17 -11.10
C GLU A 142 -17.27 -11.72 -9.82
N GLU A 143 -16.75 -12.95 -9.85
CA GLU A 143 -16.09 -13.60 -8.71
C GLU A 143 -14.78 -12.91 -8.29
N LYS A 144 -14.22 -12.03 -9.13
CA LYS A 144 -13.05 -11.20 -8.81
C LYS A 144 -13.44 -9.86 -8.19
N GLN A 145 -14.71 -9.49 -8.23
CA GLN A 145 -15.23 -8.21 -7.73
C GLN A 145 -15.60 -8.28 -6.25
N THR A 146 -14.61 -8.47 -5.39
CA THR A 146 -14.86 -8.70 -3.95
C THR A 146 -15.46 -7.47 -3.25
N LYS A 147 -16.23 -7.71 -2.17
CA LYS A 147 -16.82 -6.65 -1.32
C LYS A 147 -15.77 -5.65 -0.80
N LYS A 148 -14.58 -6.14 -0.45
CA LYS A 148 -13.46 -5.31 0.02
C LYS A 148 -13.10 -4.25 -1.01
N TYR A 149 -12.87 -4.65 -2.26
CA TYR A 149 -12.45 -3.70 -3.29
C TYR A 149 -13.61 -2.87 -3.87
N LYS A 150 -14.87 -3.31 -3.71
CA LYS A 150 -16.05 -2.43 -3.87
C LYS A 150 -16.04 -1.28 -2.87
N LYS A 151 -15.70 -1.52 -1.59
CA LYS A 151 -15.52 -0.45 -0.58
C LYS A 151 -14.36 0.49 -0.95
N TRP A 152 -13.25 -0.04 -1.46
CA TRP A 152 -12.13 0.77 -1.93
C TRP A 152 -12.53 1.66 -3.11
N ALA A 153 -13.21 1.08 -4.10
CA ALA A 153 -13.69 1.79 -5.27
C ALA A 153 -14.65 2.92 -4.87
N SER A 154 -15.62 2.64 -3.98
CA SER A 154 -16.56 3.66 -3.47
C SER A 154 -15.90 4.76 -2.67
N MET A 155 -14.78 4.48 -1.99
CA MET A 155 -14.02 5.50 -1.27
C MET A 155 -13.27 6.42 -2.23
N MET A 156 -12.65 5.88 -3.28
CA MET A 156 -11.68 6.62 -4.10
C MET A 156 -12.24 7.20 -5.40
N PHE A 157 -13.26 6.59 -6.01
CA PHE A 157 -13.75 6.94 -7.35
C PHE A 157 -15.17 7.52 -7.31
N ASN A 158 -15.45 8.47 -8.20
CA ASN A 158 -16.79 9.06 -8.36
C ASN A 158 -17.81 7.99 -8.77
N GLU A 159 -17.45 7.16 -9.75
CA GLU A 159 -18.28 6.08 -10.29
C GLU A 159 -17.42 4.87 -10.67
N PHE A 160 -18.01 3.67 -10.60
CA PHE A 160 -17.40 2.42 -11.04
C PHE A 160 -18.48 1.36 -11.31
N PRO A 161 -18.29 0.45 -12.29
CA PRO A 161 -17.16 0.39 -13.22
C PRO A 161 -17.16 1.55 -14.23
N SER A 162 -16.00 1.89 -14.79
CA SER A 162 -15.84 2.97 -15.77
C SER A 162 -14.71 2.68 -16.76
N ASP A 163 -14.82 3.20 -17.98
CA ASP A 163 -13.76 3.26 -18.99
C ASP A 163 -12.85 4.48 -18.79
N LYS A 164 -13.29 5.47 -18.01
CA LYS A 164 -12.52 6.66 -17.59
C LYS A 164 -12.62 6.86 -16.08
N PRO A 165 -12.02 5.96 -15.26
CA PRO A 165 -12.16 6.02 -13.81
C PRO A 165 -11.66 7.35 -13.27
N GLN A 166 -12.55 8.10 -12.63
CA GLN A 166 -12.25 9.41 -12.08
C GLN A 166 -12.18 9.34 -10.55
N LEU A 167 -11.06 9.76 -9.99
CA LEU A 167 -10.87 9.86 -8.55
C LEU A 167 -11.69 11.03 -7.97
N LYS A 168 -12.17 10.86 -6.75
CA LYS A 168 -12.76 11.94 -5.94
C LYS A 168 -11.71 12.97 -5.52
N LYS A 169 -10.53 12.47 -5.16
CA LYS A 169 -9.34 13.22 -4.74
C LYS A 169 -8.10 12.42 -5.13
N GLU A 170 -6.98 13.10 -5.36
CA GLU A 170 -5.72 12.42 -5.64
C GLU A 170 -5.33 11.49 -4.48
N VAL A 171 -4.98 10.24 -4.80
CA VAL A 171 -4.61 9.22 -3.82
C VAL A 171 -3.10 9.08 -3.81
N TYR A 172 -2.51 9.17 -2.62
CA TYR A 172 -1.07 9.11 -2.40
C TYR A 172 -0.66 7.77 -1.80
N PHE A 173 0.61 7.45 -2.00
CA PHE A 173 1.27 6.27 -1.51
C PHE A 173 2.60 6.64 -0.87
N TRP A 174 2.92 5.98 0.24
CA TRP A 174 4.22 6.02 0.89
C TRP A 174 4.60 4.62 1.33
N THR A 175 5.89 4.30 1.28
CA THR A 175 6.44 3.04 1.76
C THR A 175 7.86 3.24 2.22
N THR A 176 8.32 2.41 3.16
CA THR A 176 9.73 2.28 3.51
C THR A 176 10.07 0.83 3.83
N ALA A 177 11.32 0.44 3.55
CA ALA A 177 11.90 -0.75 4.13
C ALA A 177 12.06 -0.53 5.64
N TRP A 178 11.39 -1.36 6.44
CA TRP A 178 11.38 -1.25 7.89
C TRP A 178 12.64 -1.90 8.48
N LYS A 179 13.46 -1.14 9.20
CA LYS A 179 14.70 -1.66 9.78
C LYS A 179 14.43 -2.29 11.13
N THR A 180 15.14 -3.37 11.41
CA THR A 180 15.24 -3.90 12.77
C THR A 180 15.86 -2.84 13.67
N GLY A 181 15.18 -2.53 14.77
CA GLY A 181 15.55 -1.46 15.68
C GLY A 181 14.80 -0.13 15.46
N ASP A 182 14.10 0.04 14.34
CA ASP A 182 13.26 1.23 14.14
C ASP A 182 12.14 1.29 15.18
N VAL A 183 11.84 2.51 15.63
CA VAL A 183 10.85 2.79 16.67
C VAL A 183 9.52 3.14 16.01
N GLY A 184 8.48 2.39 16.37
CA GLY A 184 7.13 2.56 15.86
C GLY A 184 6.43 3.82 16.38
N VAL A 185 5.10 3.82 16.34
CA VAL A 185 4.31 5.01 16.70
C VAL A 185 4.33 5.33 18.20
N TRP A 186 4.45 4.32 19.07
CA TRP A 186 4.66 4.47 20.51
C TRP A 186 6.14 4.33 20.86
N LYS A 187 6.83 5.45 21.08
CA LYS A 187 8.28 5.49 21.29
C LYS A 187 8.72 4.82 22.59
N GLU A 188 7.86 4.83 23.60
CA GLU A 188 8.09 4.24 24.91
C GLU A 188 8.29 2.72 24.87
N PHE A 189 7.81 2.05 23.81
CA PHE A 189 8.02 0.62 23.61
C PHE A 189 9.31 0.29 22.86
N GLY A 190 10.06 1.31 22.40
CA GLY A 190 11.33 1.14 21.71
C GLY A 190 11.20 0.48 20.34
N ALA A 191 12.17 -0.36 20.00
CA ALA A 191 12.22 -1.06 18.72
C ALA A 191 10.94 -1.87 18.48
N THR A 192 10.31 -1.67 17.32
CA THR A 192 9.02 -2.26 16.98
C THR A 192 9.18 -3.18 15.77
N SER A 193 8.75 -4.44 15.86
CA SER A 193 8.77 -5.33 14.69
C SER A 193 7.78 -4.86 13.62
N LEU A 194 8.03 -5.16 12.35
CA LEU A 194 7.17 -4.76 11.22
C LEU A 194 5.72 -5.23 11.41
N THR A 195 5.53 -6.46 11.86
CA THR A 195 4.19 -7.02 12.11
C THR A 195 3.45 -6.26 13.20
N PHE A 196 4.16 -5.93 14.28
CA PHE A 196 3.55 -5.19 15.37
C PHE A 196 3.32 -3.73 14.99
N LEU A 197 4.22 -3.10 14.25
CA LEU A 197 4.04 -1.75 13.71
C LEU A 197 2.77 -1.64 12.88
N GLU A 198 2.56 -2.56 11.93
CA GLU A 198 1.35 -2.55 11.11
C GLU A 198 0.09 -2.59 11.98
N TYR A 199 0.06 -3.49 12.96
CA TYR A 199 -1.05 -3.62 13.90
C TYR A 199 -1.30 -2.31 14.65
N LEU A 200 -0.26 -1.75 15.26
CA LEU A 200 -0.28 -0.50 16.01
C LEU A 200 -0.78 0.69 15.17
N LEU A 201 -0.32 0.82 13.93
CA LEU A 201 -0.74 1.88 13.03
C LEU A 201 -2.21 1.72 12.61
N ILE A 202 -2.68 0.50 12.36
CA ILE A 202 -4.08 0.23 12.03
C ILE A 202 -4.99 0.59 13.21
N GLY A 203 -4.65 0.16 14.43
CA GLY A 203 -5.42 0.49 15.63
C GLY A 203 -5.51 1.99 15.86
N LEU A 204 -4.37 2.66 15.83
CA LEU A 204 -4.31 4.12 16.00
C LEU A 204 -5.12 4.85 14.93
N ALA A 205 -4.95 4.47 13.65
CA ALA A 205 -5.68 5.10 12.56
C ALA A 205 -7.18 4.79 12.59
N SER A 206 -7.60 3.61 13.05
CA SER A 206 -9.01 3.25 13.20
C SER A 206 -9.71 4.14 14.22
N ASP A 207 -9.01 4.52 15.29
CA ASP A 207 -9.54 5.38 16.34
C ASP A 207 -9.67 6.85 15.91
N ILE A 208 -8.73 7.34 15.10
CA ILE A 208 -8.65 8.76 14.70
C ILE A 208 -9.43 9.01 13.41
N PHE A 209 -9.42 8.06 12.47
CA PHE A 209 -9.97 8.18 11.12
C PHE A 209 -10.96 7.06 10.78
N PRO A 210 -11.98 6.80 11.62
CA PRO A 210 -12.86 5.62 11.50
C PRO A 210 -13.63 5.58 10.17
N ASP A 211 -13.96 6.75 9.62
CA ASP A 211 -14.74 6.86 8.39
C ASP A 211 -13.90 6.64 7.12
N PHE A 212 -12.58 6.77 7.21
CA PHE A 212 -11.68 6.74 6.06
C PHE A 212 -10.91 5.43 5.93
N LEU A 213 -10.52 4.82 7.05
CA LEU A 213 -9.65 3.64 7.03
C LEU A 213 -10.38 2.41 6.47
N LEU A 214 -9.80 1.82 5.43
CA LEU A 214 -10.37 0.71 4.67
C LEU A 214 -10.01 -0.66 5.25
N ASN A 215 -9.06 -0.73 6.18
CA ASN A 215 -8.75 -1.93 6.94
C ASN A 215 -8.78 -1.64 8.44
N THR A 216 -9.62 -2.38 9.17
CA THR A 216 -9.77 -2.28 10.61
C THR A 216 -9.12 -3.48 11.31
N GLU A 217 -8.79 -3.33 12.59
CA GLU A 217 -8.35 -4.46 13.41
C GLU A 217 -9.41 -5.58 13.45
N GLY A 218 -8.98 -6.83 13.63
CA GLY A 218 -9.87 -7.97 13.87
C GLY A 218 -10.62 -8.53 12.66
N VAL A 219 -10.56 -7.88 11.49
CA VAL A 219 -11.06 -8.46 10.24
C VAL A 219 -9.92 -9.24 9.60
N ASN A 220 -9.90 -10.55 9.83
CA ASN A 220 -8.89 -11.46 9.29
C ASN A 220 -8.63 -11.19 7.79
N ARG A 221 -7.35 -11.11 7.46
CA ARG A 221 -6.83 -11.00 6.09
C ARG A 221 -7.01 -12.30 5.31
#